data_AF-A0A7X0V942-F1
#
_entry.id   AF-A0A7X0V942-F1
#
_cell.length_a   1.000
_cell.length_b   1.000
_cell.length_c   1.000
_cell.angle_alpha   90.00
_cell.angle_beta   90.00
_cell.angle_gamma   90.00
#
_symmetry.space_group_name_H-M   'P 1'
#
loop_
_entity.id
_entity.type
_entity.pdbx_description
1 polymer ?
#
loop_
_entity_poly.entity_id
_entity_poly.type
_entity_poly.pdbx_seq_one_letter_code
_entity_poly.pdbx_strand_id
1 'polypeptide(L)'
;MASGSKVWSAFSLAAAIGAATVMKKTLNTSWKAATGKNPPANPADPDVDIWEAVMWATVSGSLIGIARMLATRRAAHYYARSTGHLPPDLRKDGQDADKAPATTS
;
A
#
# COMPACT_ATOMS: atom_id res chain seq x y z
N MET A 1 12.43 7.88 -8.99
CA MET A 1 13.81 7.93 -9.51
C MET A 1 14.46 6.56 -9.33
N ALA A 2 14.47 5.73 -10.36
CA ALA A 2 15.29 4.51 -10.39
C ALA A 2 16.53 4.84 -11.23
N SER A 3 17.47 5.57 -10.64
CA SER A 3 18.81 5.75 -11.18
C SER A 3 19.74 4.88 -10.35
N GLY A 4 19.89 3.64 -10.79
CA GLY A 4 20.70 2.60 -10.15
C GLY A 4 20.98 1.52 -11.18
N SER A 5 22.17 0.93 -11.14
CA SER A 5 22.72 -0.02 -12.13
C SER A 5 21.68 -0.98 -12.75
N LYS A 6 21.83 -1.35 -14.03
CA LYS A 6 20.92 -2.29 -14.73
C LYS A 6 20.66 -3.58 -13.92
N VAL A 7 21.64 -4.02 -13.13
CA VAL A 7 21.53 -5.14 -12.19
C VAL A 7 20.50 -4.87 -11.09
N TRP A 8 20.52 -3.68 -10.49
CA TRP A 8 19.53 -3.26 -9.49
C TRP A 8 18.11 -3.21 -10.07
N SER A 9 17.96 -2.69 -11.30
CA SER A 9 16.66 -2.66 -11.98
C SER A 9 16.14 -4.06 -12.31
N ALA A 10 17.01 -4.95 -12.81
CA ALA A 10 16.65 -6.34 -13.08
C ALA A 10 16.26 -7.10 -11.80
N PHE A 11 17.02 -6.91 -10.72
CA PHE A 11 16.70 -7.49 -9.41
C PHE A 11 15.37 -6.96 -8.87
N SER A 12 15.12 -5.66 -8.95
CA SER A 12 13.86 -5.04 -8.53
C SER A 12 12.67 -5.59 -9.32
N LEU A 13 12.84 -5.78 -10.63
CA LEU A 13 11.82 -6.40 -11.48
C LEU A 13 11.55 -7.85 -11.08
N ALA A 14 12.60 -8.65 -10.90
CA ALA A 14 12.47 -10.04 -10.47
C ALA A 14 11.79 -10.14 -9.08
N ALA A 15 12.16 -9.27 -8.15
CA ALA A 15 11.54 -9.18 -6.83
C ALA A 15 10.06 -8.80 -6.93
N ALA A 16 9.70 -7.84 -7.79
CA ALA A 16 8.31 -7.46 -8.03
C ALA A 16 7.47 -8.62 -8.59
N ILE A 17 8.02 -9.36 -9.56
CA ILE A 17 7.37 -10.55 -10.13
C ILE A 17 7.19 -11.65 -9.08
N GLY A 18 8.22 -11.89 -8.27
CA GLY A 18 8.16 -12.85 -7.16
C GLY A 18 7.09 -12.47 -6.14
N ALA A 19 7.10 -11.21 -5.70
CA ALA A 19 6.11 -10.67 -4.76
C ALA A 19 4.68 -10.77 -5.32
N ALA A 20 4.47 -10.44 -6.59
CA ALA A 20 3.16 -10.56 -7.25
C ALA A 20 2.67 -12.02 -7.27
N THR A 21 3.55 -12.98 -7.53
CA THR A 21 3.21 -14.41 -7.57
C THR A 21 2.80 -14.92 -6.19
N VAL A 22 3.57 -14.57 -5.16
CA VAL A 22 3.25 -14.93 -3.75
C VAL A 22 1.93 -14.30 -3.34
N MET A 23 1.75 -13.00 -3.61
CA MET A 23 0.52 -12.28 -3.27
C MET A 23 -0.71 -12.90 -3.93
N LYS A 24 -0.62 -13.24 -5.22
CA LYS A 24 -1.72 -13.89 -5.96
C LYS A 24 -2.11 -15.23 -5.33
N LYS A 25 -1.13 -16.03 -4.91
CA LYS A 25 -1.39 -17.31 -4.25
C LYS A 25 -2.04 -17.12 -2.88
N THR A 26 -1.52 -16.19 -2.07
CA THR A 26 -2.10 -15.85 -0.76
C THR A 26 -3.53 -15.37 -0.88
N LEU A 27 -3.81 -14.44 -1.79
CA LEU A 27 -5.15 -13.94 -2.06
C LEU A 27 -6.08 -15.08 -2.50
N ASN A 28 -5.65 -15.92 -3.44
CA ASN A 28 -6.44 -17.06 -3.90
C ASN A 28 -6.76 -18.06 -2.79
N THR A 29 -5.78 -18.39 -1.94
CA THR A 29 -5.97 -19.29 -0.81
C THR A 29 -6.91 -18.69 0.22
N SER A 30 -6.74 -17.41 0.56
CA SER A 30 -7.60 -16.72 1.52
C SER A 30 -9.06 -16.66 1.06
N TRP A 31 -9.29 -16.37 -0.22
CA TRP A 31 -10.62 -16.31 -0.80
C TRP A 31 -11.28 -17.69 -0.85
N LYS A 32 -10.54 -18.71 -1.31
CA LYS A 32 -11.03 -20.09 -1.32
C LYS A 32 -11.34 -20.60 0.08
N ALA A 33 -10.55 -20.23 1.08
CA ALA A 33 -10.81 -20.57 2.48
C ALA A 33 -12.07 -19.88 3.02
N ALA A 34 -12.30 -18.62 2.67
CA ALA A 34 -13.45 -17.86 3.14
C ALA A 34 -14.76 -18.21 2.43
N THR A 35 -14.73 -18.45 1.12
CA THR A 35 -15.93 -18.59 0.27
C THR A 35 -16.15 -20.01 -0.26
N GLY A 36 -15.16 -20.89 -0.14
CA GLY A 36 -15.19 -22.23 -0.74
C GLY A 36 -15.07 -22.25 -2.26
N LYS A 37 -14.98 -21.09 -2.91
CA LYS A 37 -15.01 -20.91 -4.37
C LYS A 37 -13.69 -20.36 -4.89
N ASN A 38 -13.42 -20.55 -6.19
CA ASN A 38 -12.29 -19.88 -6.82
C ASN A 38 -12.54 -18.37 -6.88
N PRO A 39 -11.53 -17.52 -6.62
CA PRO A 39 -11.68 -16.07 -6.62
C PRO A 39 -12.06 -15.54 -8.01
N PRO A 40 -12.99 -14.57 -8.10
CA PRO A 40 -13.26 -13.84 -9.33
C PRO A 40 -12.00 -13.05 -9.68
N ALA A 41 -11.20 -13.62 -10.59
CA ALA A 41 -9.85 -13.15 -10.88
C ALA A 41 -9.80 -11.91 -11.77
N ASN A 42 -10.96 -11.34 -12.11
CA ASN A 42 -11.04 -10.27 -13.07
C ASN A 42 -12.10 -9.22 -12.65
N PRO A 43 -11.70 -8.06 -12.10
CA PRO A 43 -12.62 -6.95 -11.84
C PRO A 43 -13.17 -6.27 -13.12
N ALA A 44 -12.72 -6.69 -14.31
CA ALA A 44 -13.30 -6.32 -15.61
C ALA A 44 -14.24 -7.41 -16.17
N ASP A 45 -14.55 -8.43 -15.38
CA ASP A 45 -15.54 -9.45 -15.75
C ASP A 45 -16.95 -8.84 -15.62
N PRO A 46 -17.72 -8.72 -16.73
CA PRO A 46 -19.06 -8.13 -16.71
C PRO A 46 -20.07 -8.96 -15.91
N ASP A 47 -19.72 -10.19 -15.52
CA ASP A 47 -20.53 -11.08 -14.67
C ASP A 47 -20.35 -10.82 -13.15
N VAL A 48 -19.52 -9.85 -12.75
CA VAL A 48 -19.43 -9.41 -11.34
C VAL A 48 -20.39 -8.25 -11.12
N ASP A 49 -21.34 -8.43 -10.18
CA ASP A 49 -22.24 -7.36 -9.78
C ASP A 49 -21.43 -6.13 -9.33
N ILE A 50 -21.78 -4.95 -9.85
CA ILE A 50 -21.09 -3.68 -9.55
C ILE A 50 -20.95 -3.47 -8.03
N TRP A 51 -21.94 -3.94 -7.26
CA TRP A 51 -21.93 -3.89 -5.81
C TRP A 51 -20.84 -4.76 -5.15
N GLU A 52 -20.60 -5.97 -5.65
CA GLU A 52 -19.51 -6.83 -5.16
C GLU A 52 -18.14 -6.23 -5.48
N ALA A 53 -17.99 -5.64 -6.67
CA ALA A 53 -16.76 -4.95 -7.04
C ALA A 53 -16.48 -3.74 -6.11
N VAL A 54 -17.50 -2.95 -5.79
CA VAL A 54 -17.39 -1.81 -4.86
C VAL A 54 -17.04 -2.26 -3.45
N MET A 55 -17.68 -3.32 -2.95
CA MET A 55 -17.37 -3.88 -1.62
C MET A 55 -15.94 -4.40 -1.56
N TRP A 56 -15.51 -5.16 -2.57
CA TRP A 56 -14.15 -5.66 -2.67
C TRP A 56 -13.13 -4.52 -2.74
N ALA A 57 -13.38 -3.49 -3.55
CA ALA A 57 -12.51 -2.34 -3.69
C ALA A 57 -12.41 -1.54 -2.38
N THR A 58 -13.52 -1.34 -1.68
CA THR A 58 -13.56 -0.60 -0.40
C THR A 58 -12.77 -1.33 0.68
N VAL A 59 -12.98 -2.65 0.82
CA VAL A 59 -12.26 -3.48 1.79
C VAL A 59 -10.78 -3.55 1.46
N SER A 60 -10.44 -3.85 0.21
CA SER A 60 -9.05 -3.99 -0.24
C SER A 60 -8.31 -2.66 -0.16
N GLY A 61 -8.93 -1.55 -0.60
CA GLY A 61 -8.37 -0.22 -0.55
C GLY A 61 -8.08 0.24 0.88
N SER A 62 -9.02 -0.02 1.80
CA SER A 62 -8.84 0.29 3.23
C SER A 62 -7.67 -0.49 3.84
N LEU A 63 -7.60 -1.80 3.58
CA LEU A 63 -6.51 -2.65 4.06
C LEU A 63 -5.14 -2.22 3.53
N ILE A 64 -5.06 -1.91 2.23
CA ILE A 64 -3.82 -1.43 1.60
C ILE A 64 -3.40 -0.08 2.21
N GLY A 65 -4.35 0.84 2.43
CA GLY A 65 -4.10 2.12 3.07
C GLY A 65 -3.52 1.96 4.48
N ILE A 66 -4.13 1.12 5.30
CA ILE A 66 -3.65 0.82 6.66
C ILE A 66 -2.26 0.17 6.62
N ALA A 67 -2.06 -0.82 5.74
CA ALA A 67 -0.77 -1.48 5.58
C ALA A 67 0.34 -0.50 5.20
N ARG A 68 0.07 0.43 4.28
CA ARG A 68 1.01 1.49 3.89
C ARG A 68 1.33 2.41 5.06
N MET A 69 0.31 2.87 5.80
CA MET A 69 0.51 3.71 6.98
C MET A 69 1.42 3.03 8.01
N LEU A 70 1.14 1.76 8.33
CA LEU A 70 1.94 0.99 9.28
C LEU A 70 3.37 0.75 8.77
N ALA A 71 3.53 0.42 7.49
CA ALA A 71 4.84 0.22 6.87
C ALA A 71 5.68 1.49 6.89
N THR A 72 5.12 2.63 6.49
CA THR A 72 5.81 3.93 6.52
C THR A 72 6.19 4.31 7.95
N ARG A 73 5.28 4.12 8.91
CA ARG A 73 5.56 4.38 10.33
C ARG A 73 6.69 3.48 10.85
N ARG A 74 6.69 2.20 10.48
CA ARG A 74 7.73 1.24 10.88
C ARG A 74 9.07 1.57 10.24
N ALA A 75 9.08 1.95 8.97
CA ALA A 75 10.28 2.39 8.26
C ALA A 75 10.87 3.65 8.91
N ALA A 76 10.03 4.63 9.26
CA ALA A 76 10.48 5.84 9.97
C ALA A 76 11.07 5.51 11.35
N HIS A 77 10.43 4.65 12.14
CA HIS A 77 10.98 4.19 13.42
C HIS A 77 12.28 3.38 13.26
N TYR A 78 12.36 2.52 12.25
CA TYR A 78 13.56 1.73 11.98
C TYR A 78 14.72 2.63 11.56
N TYR A 79 14.46 3.59 10.66
CA TYR A 79 15.43 4.60 10.25
C TYR A 79 15.93 5.38 11.46
N ALA A 80 15.04 5.97 12.25
CA ALA A 80 15.38 6.70 13.47
C ALA A 80 16.19 5.86 14.48
N ARG A 81 15.88 4.56 14.60
CA ARG A 81 16.62 3.63 15.48
C ARG A 81 17.99 3.25 14.93
N SER A 82 18.13 3.20 13.60
CA SER A 82 19.37 2.82 12.92
C SER A 82 20.35 3.97 12.72
N THR A 83 19.88 5.21 12.60
CA THR A 83 20.73 6.40 12.36
C THR A 83 20.98 7.24 13.60
N GLY A 84 20.28 6.99 14.72
CA GLY A 84 20.47 7.68 16.00
C GLY A 84 20.09 9.17 16.02
N HIS A 85 19.69 9.75 14.87
CA HIS A 85 19.33 11.15 14.70
C HIS A 85 18.03 11.22 13.89
N LEU A 86 17.03 11.92 14.43
CA LEU A 86 15.77 12.19 13.74
C LEU A 86 16.05 13.09 12.51
N PRO A 87 15.71 12.70 11.28
CA PRO A 87 15.79 13.60 10.14
C PRO A 87 14.90 14.84 10.39
N PRO A 88 15.37 16.04 10.05
CA PRO A 88 14.76 17.32 10.44
C PRO A 88 13.31 17.52 9.95
N ASP A 89 12.88 16.79 8.91
CA ASP A 89 11.55 16.93 8.29
C ASP A 89 10.39 16.29 9.07
N LEU A 90 10.62 15.66 10.23
CA LEU A 90 9.54 15.15 11.10
C LEU A 90 9.30 16.00 12.35
N ARG A 91 10.02 17.12 12.51
CA ARG A 91 9.74 18.08 13.58
C ARG A 91 8.73 19.11 13.06
N LYS A 92 7.44 18.75 13.21
CA LYS A 92 6.31 19.68 13.25
C LYS A 92 5.72 20.03 11.86
N ASP A 93 4.97 19.08 11.30
CA ASP A 93 3.91 19.45 10.34
C ASP A 93 2.87 20.24 11.15
N GLY A 94 2.80 21.55 10.89
CA GLY A 94 1.94 22.50 11.59
C GLY A 94 0.46 22.15 11.46
N GLN A 95 -0.01 21.23 12.30
CA GLN A 95 -1.43 20.93 12.56
C GLN A 95 -2.04 21.96 13.54
N ASP A 96 -1.53 23.19 13.56
CA ASP A 96 -2.13 24.30 14.29
C ASP A 96 -3.18 24.93 13.35
N ALA A 97 -4.43 24.49 13.45
CA ALA A 97 -5.55 25.03 12.67
C ALA A 97 -5.73 26.55 12.84
N ASP A 98 -5.19 27.11 13.92
CA ASP A 98 -5.22 28.54 14.25
C ASP A 98 -4.29 29.41 13.38
N LYS A 99 -3.41 28.82 12.54
CA LYS A 99 -2.48 29.56 11.66
C LYS A 99 -2.80 29.50 10.17
N ALA A 100 -3.94 28.94 9.78
CA ALA A 100 -4.42 29.06 8.40
C ALA A 100 -4.74 30.55 8.13
N PRO A 101 -4.10 31.21 7.14
CA PRO A 101 -4.53 32.56 6.77
C PRO A 101 -5.98 32.46 6.33
N ALA A 102 -6.86 33.21 7.01
CA ALA A 102 -8.26 33.28 6.65
C ALA A 102 -8.36 33.59 5.16
N THR A 103 -9.00 32.70 4.41
CA THR A 103 -9.36 32.91 3.01
C THR A 103 -10.33 34.08 2.96
N THR A 104 -9.78 35.29 2.79
CA THR A 104 -10.58 36.49 2.54
C THR A 104 -11.33 36.26 1.24
N SER A 105 -12.65 36.32 1.34
CA SER A 105 -13.61 36.29 0.23
C SER A 105 -13.49 37.52 -0.66
#